data_AF-A0A946FV97-F1
#
_entry.id   AF-A0A946FV97-F1
#
_cell.length_a   1.000
_cell.length_b   1.000
_cell.length_c   1.000
_cell.angle_alpha   90.00
_cell.angle_beta   90.00
_cell.angle_gamma   90.00
#
_symmetry.space_group_name_H-M   'P 1'
#
loop_
_entity.id
_entity.type
_entity.pdbx_description
1 polymer ?
#
loop_
_entity_poly.entity_id
_entity_poly.type
_entity_poly.pdbx_seq_one_letter_code
_entity_poly.pdbx_strand_id
1 'polypeptide(L)'
;MLLKGLISIEEQLTKNIHAFSKNDRMIQHLGLDFNVIVTTHNGKLLYPTFVDADAFIKNFFEEENLEKTAKRNFGILNEGLKFSVRVNLNHGSRIANLILIGYFSFAILIVLIFYKIGSSRAKRDTKIKNTLIDDLQKEEQAHKKLLGNIKKERQDLLETIKSLKTRYKEDKKKLKINEDVMFEEIVSLEAQLNSFNELKYKNDEEIKRLKVKIKKYEEGKVLKAKETNLVLSLNTLRCFTRILK
;
A
#
# COMPACT_ATOMS: atom_id res chain seq x y z
N MET A 1 38.73 76.01 -39.00
CA MET A 1 37.96 76.31 -40.23
C MET A 1 36.80 77.26 -39.95
N LEU A 2 35.97 77.02 -38.92
CA LEU A 2 34.89 77.95 -38.48
C LEU A 2 35.35 79.37 -38.14
N LEU A 3 36.46 79.50 -37.39
CA LEU A 3 37.03 80.81 -37.00
C LEU A 3 37.67 81.59 -38.16
N LYS A 4 37.94 80.91 -39.29
CA LYS A 4 38.51 81.52 -40.49
C LYS A 4 37.43 81.97 -41.49
N GLY A 5 36.15 81.80 -41.15
CA GLY A 5 35.01 82.20 -42.00
C GLY A 5 34.72 81.28 -43.19
N LEU A 6 35.49 80.19 -43.35
CA LEU A 6 35.39 79.28 -44.51
C LEU A 6 34.10 78.45 -44.54
N ILE A 7 33.43 78.26 -43.41
CA ILE A 7 32.22 77.44 -43.26
C ILE A 7 31.35 78.08 -42.17
N SER A 8 30.03 78.13 -42.39
CA SER A 8 29.05 78.60 -41.39
C SER A 8 28.87 77.60 -40.25
N ILE A 9 28.68 78.08 -39.02
CA ILE A 9 28.34 77.23 -37.86
C ILE A 9 27.05 76.43 -38.12
N GLU A 10 26.10 77.00 -38.84
CA GLU A 10 24.82 76.37 -39.19
C GLU A 10 25.04 75.11 -40.07
N GLU A 11 26.00 75.16 -41.00
CA GLU A 11 26.35 74.07 -41.90
C GLU A 11 27.10 72.94 -41.18
N GLN A 12 28.03 73.27 -40.28
CA GLN A 12 28.76 72.26 -39.50
C GLN A 12 27.86 71.58 -38.46
N LEU A 13 26.90 72.30 -37.87
CA LEU A 13 25.88 71.72 -36.99
C LEU A 13 25.00 70.73 -37.77
N THR A 14 24.53 71.11 -38.95
CA THR A 14 23.72 70.25 -39.81
C THR A 14 24.48 68.96 -40.19
N LYS A 15 25.74 69.09 -40.63
CA LYS A 15 26.58 67.94 -41.00
C LYS A 15 26.85 67.00 -39.82
N ASN A 16 27.11 67.54 -38.64
CA ASN A 16 27.40 66.73 -37.44
C ASN A 16 26.14 66.05 -36.88
N ILE A 17 24.99 66.74 -36.86
CA ILE A 17 23.72 66.16 -36.40
C ILE A 17 23.27 65.04 -37.36
N HIS A 18 23.38 65.25 -38.68
CA HIS A 18 23.12 64.20 -39.66
C HIS A 18 24.10 63.04 -39.58
N ALA A 19 25.40 63.30 -39.34
CA ALA A 19 26.38 62.24 -39.15
C ALA A 19 26.12 61.42 -37.87
N PHE A 20 25.72 62.07 -36.77
CA PHE A 20 25.38 61.41 -35.51
C PHE A 20 24.12 60.54 -35.65
N SER A 21 23.07 61.06 -36.29
CA SER A 21 21.83 60.31 -36.56
C SER A 21 22.06 59.11 -37.49
N LYS A 22 22.99 59.22 -38.48
CA LYS A 22 23.26 58.15 -39.45
C LYS A 22 24.25 57.09 -38.95
N ASN A 23 25.17 57.43 -38.04
CA ASN A 23 26.20 56.50 -37.58
C ASN A 23 25.77 55.63 -36.40
N ASP A 24 24.73 56.04 -35.67
CA ASP A 24 24.31 55.33 -34.47
C ASP A 24 23.35 54.16 -34.80
N ARG A 25 23.94 52.97 -34.90
CA ARG A 25 23.27 51.71 -35.30
C ARG A 25 22.10 51.33 -34.38
N MET A 26 22.14 51.78 -33.12
CA MET A 26 21.02 51.59 -32.18
C MET A 26 19.80 52.42 -32.60
N ILE A 27 19.96 53.70 -32.95
CA ILE A 27 18.84 54.58 -33.28
C ILE A 27 18.06 54.07 -34.50
N GLN A 28 18.78 53.59 -35.51
CA GLN A 28 18.17 53.03 -36.73
C GLN A 28 17.45 51.70 -36.50
N HIS A 29 18.00 50.82 -35.64
CA HIS A 29 17.34 49.55 -35.33
C HIS A 29 16.18 49.69 -34.34
N LEU A 30 16.22 50.71 -33.48
CA LEU A 30 15.21 50.98 -32.46
C LEU A 30 14.04 51.83 -32.98
N GLY A 31 14.12 52.41 -34.18
CA GLY A 31 13.00 53.16 -34.78
C GLY A 31 12.57 54.37 -33.94
N LEU A 32 13.55 55.02 -33.29
CA LEU A 32 13.35 56.19 -32.47
C LEU A 32 13.54 57.43 -33.35
N ASP A 33 12.53 58.29 -33.43
CA ASP A 33 12.62 59.57 -34.13
C ASP A 33 13.08 60.65 -33.15
N PHE A 34 14.32 61.11 -33.33
CA PHE A 34 14.95 62.12 -32.49
C PHE A 34 14.86 63.48 -33.19
N ASN A 35 13.99 64.36 -32.71
CA ASN A 35 13.92 65.73 -33.20
C ASN A 35 14.84 66.61 -32.34
N VAL A 36 15.98 67.00 -32.91
CA VAL A 36 17.00 67.83 -32.25
C VAL A 36 16.78 69.28 -32.61
N ILE A 37 16.60 70.14 -31.61
CA ILE A 37 16.45 71.59 -31.78
C ILE A 37 17.65 72.27 -31.13
N VAL A 38 18.30 73.17 -31.89
CA VAL A 38 19.44 73.96 -31.41
C VAL A 38 19.06 75.43 -31.43
N THR A 39 19.15 76.06 -30.26
CA THR A 39 18.81 77.48 -30.04
C THR A 39 19.97 78.20 -29.36
N THR A 40 20.22 79.47 -29.70
CA THR A 40 21.11 80.34 -28.91
C THR A 40 20.44 80.75 -27.59
N HIS A 41 21.23 81.25 -26.62
CA HIS A 41 20.69 81.71 -25.34
C HIS A 41 19.62 82.82 -25.48
N ASN A 42 19.74 83.65 -26.53
CA ASN A 42 18.77 84.70 -26.90
C ASN A 42 17.53 84.18 -27.66
N GLY A 43 17.32 82.87 -27.70
CA GLY A 43 16.13 82.27 -28.32
C GLY A 43 16.15 82.24 -29.84
N LYS A 44 17.30 82.52 -30.49
CA LYS A 44 17.42 82.44 -31.94
C LYS A 44 17.55 80.97 -32.36
N LEU A 45 16.63 80.52 -33.21
CA LEU A 45 16.63 79.16 -33.76
C LEU A 45 17.78 79.01 -34.77
N LEU A 46 18.72 78.10 -34.50
CA LEU A 46 19.84 77.80 -35.40
C LEU A 46 19.55 76.57 -36.26
N TYR A 47 18.78 75.62 -35.74
CA TYR A 47 18.42 74.39 -36.44
C TYR A 47 17.01 73.91 -36.00
N PRO A 48 16.15 73.43 -36.93
CA PRO A 48 16.40 73.26 -38.36
C PRO A 48 16.33 74.58 -39.14
N THR A 49 17.28 74.76 -40.07
CA THR A 49 17.31 75.92 -40.98
C THR A 49 16.47 75.57 -42.21
N PHE A 50 15.28 76.16 -42.37
CA PHE A 50 14.53 76.08 -43.63
C PHE A 50 15.19 77.05 -44.61
N VAL A 51 16.23 76.57 -45.30
CA VAL A 51 16.84 77.32 -46.40
C VAL A 51 16.17 76.84 -47.68
N ASP A 52 15.33 77.70 -48.27
CA ASP A 52 14.86 77.52 -49.65
C ASP A 52 16.08 77.34 -50.56
N ALA A 53 16.08 76.25 -51.34
CA ALA A 53 17.18 75.86 -52.20
C ALA A 53 17.61 76.98 -53.19
N ASP A 54 16.70 77.90 -53.49
CA ASP A 54 16.92 79.05 -54.38
C ASP A 54 17.77 80.16 -53.72
N ALA A 55 17.77 80.28 -52.39
CA ALA A 55 18.62 81.23 -51.66
C ALA A 55 20.06 80.72 -51.49
N PHE A 56 20.26 79.40 -51.54
CA PHE A 56 21.58 78.77 -51.42
C PHE A 56 22.45 79.00 -52.67
N ILE A 57 21.84 78.97 -53.87
CA ILE A 57 22.57 79.17 -55.13
C ILE A 57 22.96 80.65 -55.33
N LYS A 58 22.12 81.58 -54.85
CA LYS A 58 22.39 83.03 -54.99
C LYS A 58 23.56 83.51 -54.12
N ASN A 59 23.75 82.91 -52.94
CA ASN A 59 24.87 83.21 -52.04
C ASN A 59 26.18 82.49 -52.41
N PHE A 60 26.18 81.59 -53.39
CA PHE A 60 27.39 80.87 -53.83
C PHE A 60 28.26 81.72 -54.78
N PHE A 61 27.68 82.75 -55.40
CA PHE A 61 28.35 83.63 -56.37
C PHE A 61 28.68 85.03 -55.85
N GLU A 62 28.28 85.37 -54.62
CA GLU A 62 28.78 86.58 -53.94
C GLU A 62 29.97 86.20 -53.06
N GLU A 63 31.13 86.79 -53.39
CA GLU A 63 32.37 86.75 -52.61
C GLU A 63 32.15 87.50 -51.27
N GLU A 64 31.31 86.94 -50.39
CA GLU A 64 30.98 87.51 -49.10
C GLU A 64 32.13 87.27 -48.11
N ASN A 65 33.01 88.27 -48.02
CA ASN A 65 33.93 88.61 -46.94
C ASN A 65 34.01 87.57 -45.80
N LEU A 66 35.03 86.71 -45.87
CA LEU A 66 35.44 85.73 -44.85
C LEU A 66 35.46 86.31 -43.42
N GLU A 67 35.76 87.61 -43.28
CA GLU A 67 35.77 88.32 -42.00
C GLU A 67 34.38 88.49 -41.37
N LYS A 68 33.33 88.75 -42.18
CA LYS A 68 31.94 88.86 -41.69
C LYS A 68 31.42 87.52 -41.20
N THR A 69 31.68 86.44 -41.95
CA THR A 69 31.28 85.08 -41.56
C THR A 69 32.03 84.64 -40.30
N ALA A 70 33.31 84.96 -40.17
CA ALA A 70 34.09 84.69 -38.95
C ALA A 70 33.56 85.47 -37.73
N LYS A 71 33.22 86.75 -37.89
CA LYS A 71 32.66 87.58 -36.81
C LYS A 71 31.28 87.09 -36.37
N ARG A 72 30.42 86.70 -37.31
CA ARG A 72 29.11 86.09 -37.03
C ARG A 72 29.24 84.75 -36.30
N ASN A 73 30.18 83.92 -36.74
CA ASN A 73 30.48 82.64 -36.08
C ASN A 73 30.96 82.86 -34.63
N PHE A 74 31.86 83.82 -34.42
CA PHE A 74 32.38 84.14 -33.08
C PHE A 74 31.28 84.69 -32.15
N GLY A 75 30.37 85.51 -32.68
CA GLY A 75 29.19 85.99 -31.95
C GLY A 75 28.30 84.83 -31.46
N ILE A 76 27.96 83.89 -32.35
CA ILE A 76 27.11 82.74 -32.00
C ILE A 76 27.79 81.82 -30.96
N LEU A 77 29.11 81.65 -31.02
CA LEU A 77 29.85 80.86 -30.04
C LEU A 77 29.89 81.52 -28.66
N ASN A 78 30.05 82.85 -28.60
CA ASN A 78 30.05 83.60 -27.34
C ASN A 78 28.66 83.67 -26.71
N GLU A 79 27.58 83.61 -27.50
CA GLU A 79 26.20 83.63 -27.01
C GLU A 79 25.78 82.32 -26.31
N GLY A 80 26.54 81.24 -26.47
CA GLY A 80 26.23 79.94 -25.87
C GLY A 80 25.11 79.19 -26.60
N LEU A 81 25.31 77.89 -26.78
CA LEU A 81 24.40 76.99 -27.51
C LEU A 81 23.62 76.12 -26.54
N LYS A 82 22.29 76.15 -26.63
CA LYS A 82 21.40 75.26 -25.87
C LYS A 82 20.85 74.18 -26.79
N PHE A 83 21.11 72.93 -26.42
CA PHE A 83 20.61 71.74 -27.12
C PHE A 83 19.36 71.22 -26.41
N SER A 84 18.27 71.07 -27.15
CA SER A 84 17.04 70.42 -26.65
C SER A 84 16.68 69.27 -27.58
N VAL A 85 16.73 68.05 -27.07
CA VAL A 85 16.41 66.84 -27.83
C VAL A 85 15.03 66.36 -27.39
N ARG A 86 14.09 66.26 -28.34
CA ARG A 86 12.78 65.64 -28.10
C ARG A 86 12.75 64.28 -28.78
N VAL A 87 12.41 63.26 -28.02
CA VAL A 87 12.30 61.89 -28.52
C VAL A 87 10.82 61.59 -28.71
N ASN A 88 10.40 61.39 -29.95
CA ASN A 88 9.04 60.96 -30.25
C ASN A 88 9.04 59.46 -30.51
N LEU A 89 8.47 58.69 -29.58
CA LEU A 89 8.25 57.27 -29.77
C LEU A 89 7.00 57.06 -30.61
N ASN A 90 7.19 56.79 -31.90
CA ASN A 90 6.08 56.46 -32.79
C ASN A 90 5.52 55.05 -32.46
N HIS A 91 4.19 54.90 -32.51
CA HIS A 91 3.45 53.69 -32.09
C HIS A 91 3.72 52.44 -32.96
N GLY A 92 4.61 52.51 -33.96
CA GLY A 92 5.10 51.37 -34.75
C GLY A 92 6.55 50.97 -34.47
N SER A 93 7.22 51.58 -33.48
CA SER A 93 8.60 51.24 -33.13
C SER A 93 8.70 49.83 -32.55
N ARG A 94 9.81 49.13 -32.86
CA ARG A 94 10.13 47.80 -32.31
C ARG A 94 10.13 47.77 -30.78
N ILE A 95 10.37 48.91 -30.12
CA ILE A 95 10.32 49.04 -28.66
C ILE A 95 8.90 48.84 -28.13
N ALA A 96 7.89 49.42 -28.79
CA ALA A 96 6.49 49.26 -28.41
C ALA A 96 6.07 47.78 -28.50
N ASN A 97 6.46 47.09 -29.58
CA ASN A 97 6.22 45.66 -29.74
C ASN A 97 6.98 44.82 -28.71
N LEU A 98 8.20 45.20 -28.34
CA LEU A 98 8.99 44.50 -27.32
C LEU A 98 8.33 44.62 -25.94
N ILE A 99 7.84 45.81 -25.58
CA ILE A 99 7.08 46.03 -24.35
C ILE A 99 5.81 45.18 -24.36
N LEU A 100 5.08 45.16 -25.47
CA LEU A 100 3.87 44.34 -25.63
C LEU A 100 4.17 42.84 -25.42
N ILE A 101 5.21 42.32 -26.07
CA ILE A 101 5.65 40.92 -25.92
C ILE A 101 6.07 40.65 -24.46
N GLY A 102 6.74 41.59 -23.81
CA GLY A 102 7.11 41.50 -22.40
C GLY A 102 5.90 41.31 -21.49
N TYR A 103 4.84 42.11 -21.68
CA TYR A 103 3.59 41.98 -20.92
C TYR A 103 2.89 40.63 -21.16
N PHE A 104 2.77 40.19 -22.42
CA PHE A 104 2.19 38.88 -22.74
C PHE A 104 3.00 37.72 -22.15
N SER A 105 4.33 37.78 -22.27
CA SER A 105 5.23 36.77 -21.71
C SER A 105 5.07 36.68 -20.19
N PHE A 106 4.98 37.82 -19.50
CA PHE A 106 4.77 37.86 -18.06
C PHE A 106 3.45 37.20 -17.65
N ALA A 107 2.37 37.48 -18.37
CA ALA A 107 1.07 36.83 -18.14
C ALA A 107 1.15 35.30 -18.33
N ILE A 108 1.78 34.84 -19.42
CA ILE A 108 1.94 33.41 -19.71
C ILE A 108 2.82 32.74 -18.64
N LEU A 109 3.89 33.40 -18.21
CA LEU A 109 4.82 32.87 -17.21
C LEU A 109 4.13 32.63 -15.88
N ILE A 110 3.27 33.56 -15.44
CA ILE A 110 2.44 33.38 -14.24
C ILE A 110 1.57 32.12 -14.38
N VAL A 111 0.83 31.99 -15.49
CA VAL A 111 -0.04 30.83 -15.73
C VAL A 111 0.75 29.52 -15.73
N LEU A 112 1.93 29.48 -16.36
CA LEU A 112 2.79 28.30 -16.38
C LEU A 112 3.30 27.90 -14.98
N ILE A 113 3.65 28.88 -14.14
CA ILE A 113 4.05 28.64 -12.75
C ILE A 113 2.89 28.01 -11.97
N PHE A 114 1.70 28.60 -12.04
CA PHE A 114 0.50 28.07 -11.37
C PHE A 114 0.14 26.67 -11.88
N TYR A 115 0.20 26.43 -13.19
CA TYR A 115 -0.06 25.12 -13.78
C TYR A 115 0.95 24.08 -13.31
N LYS A 116 2.25 24.40 -13.29
CA LYS A 116 3.30 23.49 -12.84
C LYS A 116 3.16 23.14 -11.36
N ILE A 117 2.82 24.11 -10.52
CA ILE A 117 2.57 23.91 -9.09
C ILE A 117 1.32 23.05 -8.87
N GLY A 118 0.21 23.38 -9.54
CA GLY A 118 -1.05 22.63 -9.44
C GLY A 118 -0.90 21.18 -9.92
N SER A 119 -0.28 20.97 -11.08
CA SER A 119 -0.01 19.64 -11.63
C SER A 119 0.91 18.82 -10.72
N SER A 120 1.94 19.44 -10.14
CA SER A 120 2.83 18.74 -9.20
C SER A 120 2.12 18.30 -7.92
N ARG A 121 1.25 19.15 -7.36
CA ARG A 121 0.43 18.80 -6.19
C ARG A 121 -0.53 17.66 -6.50
N ALA A 122 -1.27 17.76 -7.60
CA ALA A 122 -2.18 16.70 -8.03
C ALA A 122 -1.46 15.35 -8.20
N LYS A 123 -0.25 15.35 -8.80
CA LYS A 123 0.58 14.14 -8.95
C LYS A 123 0.99 13.55 -7.60
N ARG A 124 1.36 14.39 -6.62
CA ARG A 124 1.70 13.93 -5.26
C ARG A 124 0.50 13.30 -4.59
N ASP A 125 -0.66 13.96 -4.65
CA ASP A 125 -1.89 13.45 -4.04
C ASP A 125 -2.33 12.14 -4.68
N THR A 126 -2.25 12.01 -6.01
CA THR A 126 -2.53 10.73 -6.69
C THR A 126 -1.54 9.65 -6.29
N LYS A 127 -0.25 9.99 -6.10
CA LYS A 127 0.75 9.01 -5.66
C LYS A 127 0.45 8.52 -4.25
N ILE A 128 0.16 9.42 -3.32
CA ILE A 128 -0.20 9.08 -1.93
C ILE A 128 -1.48 8.25 -1.90
N LYS A 129 -2.51 8.62 -2.66
CA LYS A 129 -3.75 7.83 -2.77
C LYS A 129 -3.47 6.44 -3.31
N ASN A 130 -2.67 6.33 -4.36
CA ASN A 130 -2.33 5.03 -4.95
C ASN A 130 -1.51 4.15 -4.00
N THR A 131 -0.59 4.72 -3.22
CA THR A 131 0.13 3.94 -2.19
C THR A 131 -0.80 3.46 -1.09
N LEU A 132 -1.73 4.30 -0.64
CA LEU A 132 -2.73 3.89 0.35
C LEU A 132 -3.65 2.80 -0.19
N ILE A 133 -4.07 2.88 -1.45
CA ILE A 133 -4.88 1.84 -2.10
C ILE A 133 -4.10 0.53 -2.17
N ASP A 134 -2.82 0.56 -2.57
CA ASP A 134 -1.96 -0.62 -2.65
C ASP A 134 -1.76 -1.27 -1.27
N ASP A 135 -1.54 -0.46 -0.22
CA ASP A 135 -1.39 -0.96 1.15
C ASP A 135 -2.69 -1.59 1.67
N LEU A 136 -3.85 -0.95 1.42
CA LEU A 136 -5.16 -1.51 1.77
C LEU A 136 -5.44 -2.81 1.01
N GLN A 137 -5.08 -2.91 -0.27
CA GLN A 137 -5.23 -4.14 -1.05
C GLN A 137 -4.37 -5.27 -0.52
N LYS A 138 -3.14 -4.98 -0.05
CA LYS A 138 -2.28 -5.99 0.60
C LYS A 138 -2.90 -6.49 1.90
N GLU A 139 -3.45 -5.59 2.72
CA GLU A 139 -4.13 -5.94 3.97
C GLU A 139 -5.37 -6.80 3.69
N GLU A 140 -6.20 -6.41 2.71
CA GLU A 140 -7.36 -7.20 2.28
C GLU A 140 -6.96 -8.61 1.83
N GLN A 141 -5.89 -8.74 1.04
CA GLN A 141 -5.36 -10.04 0.61
C GLN A 141 -4.87 -10.88 1.79
N ALA A 142 -4.21 -10.27 2.78
CA ALA A 142 -3.76 -10.95 3.99
C ALA A 142 -4.95 -11.47 4.80
N HIS A 143 -5.99 -10.65 5.02
CA HIS A 143 -7.21 -11.06 5.69
C HIS A 143 -7.97 -12.16 4.93
N LYS A 144 -8.02 -12.08 3.61
CA LYS A 144 -8.65 -13.11 2.77
C LYS A 144 -7.93 -14.45 2.89
N LYS A 145 -6.59 -14.45 2.93
CA LYS A 145 -5.79 -15.67 3.19
C LYS A 145 -6.06 -16.22 4.59
N LEU A 146 -6.08 -15.35 5.61
CA LEU A 146 -6.39 -15.75 6.99
C LEU A 146 -7.79 -16.39 7.09
N LEU A 147 -8.81 -15.76 6.51
CA LEU A 147 -10.17 -16.30 6.44
C LEU A 147 -10.22 -17.65 5.72
N GLY A 148 -9.45 -17.80 4.63
CA GLY A 148 -9.31 -19.06 3.92
C GLY A 148 -8.73 -20.18 4.81
N ASN A 149 -7.71 -19.86 5.60
CA ASN A 149 -7.09 -20.81 6.54
C ASN A 149 -8.06 -21.19 7.67
N ILE A 150 -8.69 -20.21 8.31
CA ILE A 150 -9.70 -20.46 9.37
C ILE A 150 -10.85 -21.31 8.84
N LYS A 151 -11.29 -21.08 7.60
CA LYS A 151 -12.34 -21.89 6.97
C LYS A 151 -11.90 -23.34 6.76
N LYS A 152 -10.65 -23.56 6.33
CA LYS A 152 -10.08 -24.90 6.18
C LYS A 152 -9.97 -25.61 7.52
N GLU A 153 -9.43 -24.95 8.54
CA GLU A 153 -9.35 -25.50 9.91
C GLU A 153 -10.72 -25.87 10.45
N ARG A 154 -11.73 -25.01 10.25
CA ARG A 154 -13.12 -25.33 10.63
C ARG A 154 -13.65 -26.58 9.92
N GLN A 155 -13.35 -26.73 8.63
CA GLN A 155 -13.79 -27.91 7.86
C GLN A 155 -13.10 -29.19 8.36
N ASP A 156 -11.80 -29.14 8.61
CA ASP A 156 -11.01 -30.25 9.14
C ASP A 156 -11.46 -30.68 10.55
N LEU A 157 -11.74 -29.71 11.42
CA LEU A 157 -12.30 -29.96 12.75
C LEU A 157 -13.69 -30.61 12.66
N LEU A 158 -14.55 -30.14 11.75
CA LEU A 158 -15.87 -30.75 11.55
C LEU A 158 -15.77 -32.19 11.04
N GLU A 159 -14.82 -32.47 10.15
CA GLU A 159 -14.55 -33.82 9.66
C GLU A 159 -14.04 -34.74 10.78
N THR A 160 -13.13 -34.22 11.61
CA THR A 160 -12.61 -34.92 12.79
C THR A 160 -13.72 -35.20 13.81
N ILE A 161 -14.60 -34.24 14.09
CA ILE A 161 -15.75 -34.43 14.97
C ILE A 161 -16.70 -35.49 14.41
N LYS A 162 -16.95 -35.47 13.09
CA LYS A 162 -17.83 -36.45 12.43
C LYS A 162 -17.25 -37.87 12.49
N SER A 163 -15.95 -38.03 12.24
CA SER A 163 -15.29 -39.33 12.31
C SER A 163 -15.25 -39.85 13.75
N LEU A 164 -14.94 -39.00 14.73
CA LEU A 164 -14.93 -39.35 16.15
C LEU A 164 -16.33 -39.77 16.64
N LYS A 165 -17.37 -39.04 16.25
CA LYS A 165 -18.77 -39.39 16.56
C LYS A 165 -19.17 -40.75 15.97
N THR A 166 -18.65 -41.08 14.79
CA THR A 166 -18.93 -42.36 14.13
C THR A 166 -18.23 -43.50 14.88
N ARG A 167 -16.93 -43.35 15.18
CA ARG A 167 -16.19 -44.32 16.00
C ARG A 167 -16.84 -44.54 17.37
N TYR A 168 -17.23 -43.46 18.05
CA TYR A 168 -17.91 -43.56 19.34
C TYR A 168 -19.23 -44.36 19.26
N LYS A 169 -20.01 -44.18 18.18
CA LYS A 169 -21.24 -44.97 17.96
C LYS A 169 -20.93 -46.44 17.70
N GLU A 170 -19.89 -46.73 16.94
CA GLU A 170 -19.45 -48.10 16.66
C GLU A 170 -18.96 -48.80 17.93
N ASP A 171 -18.12 -48.13 18.71
CA ASP A 171 -17.60 -48.65 19.98
C ASP A 171 -18.74 -48.87 20.97
N LYS A 172 -19.69 -47.94 21.08
CA LYS A 172 -20.90 -48.12 21.90
C LYS A 172 -21.71 -49.35 21.45
N LYS A 173 -21.84 -49.57 20.14
CA LYS A 173 -22.53 -50.76 19.60
C LYS A 173 -21.78 -52.04 19.91
N LYS A 174 -20.45 -52.06 19.75
CA LYS A 174 -19.60 -53.21 20.08
C LYS A 174 -19.65 -53.55 21.55
N LEU A 175 -19.57 -52.55 22.42
CA LEU A 175 -19.69 -52.73 23.87
C LEU A 175 -21.05 -53.33 24.23
N LYS A 176 -22.14 -52.83 23.65
CA LYS A 176 -23.47 -53.38 23.88
C LYS A 176 -23.56 -54.85 23.43
N ILE A 177 -23.07 -55.18 22.24
CA ILE A 177 -23.06 -56.56 21.75
C ILE A 177 -22.22 -57.45 22.67
N ASN A 178 -21.04 -56.98 23.10
CA ASN A 178 -20.17 -57.73 24.00
C ASN A 178 -20.82 -57.94 25.38
N GLU A 179 -21.49 -56.92 25.91
CA GLU A 179 -22.27 -57.01 27.15
C GLU A 179 -23.41 -58.03 27.02
N ASP A 180 -24.17 -57.99 25.92
CA ASP A 180 -25.24 -58.96 25.65
C ASP A 180 -24.69 -60.40 25.55
N VAL A 181 -23.55 -60.62 24.89
CA VAL A 181 -22.87 -61.92 24.80
C VAL A 181 -22.37 -62.40 26.17
N MET A 182 -21.78 -61.50 26.98
CA MET A 182 -21.35 -61.84 28.34
C MET A 182 -22.55 -62.23 29.22
N PHE A 183 -23.69 -61.57 29.07
CA PHE A 183 -24.92 -61.94 29.79
C PHE A 183 -25.42 -63.33 29.38
N GLU A 184 -25.40 -63.65 28.08
CA GLU A 184 -25.78 -64.98 27.59
C GLU A 184 -24.86 -66.07 28.15
N GLU A 185 -23.55 -65.80 28.21
CA GLU A 185 -22.57 -66.73 28.81
C GLU A 185 -22.84 -66.94 30.31
N ILE A 186 -23.09 -65.87 31.08
CA ILE A 186 -23.44 -65.95 32.51
C ILE A 186 -24.69 -66.82 32.71
N VAL A 187 -25.76 -66.59 31.93
CA VAL A 187 -26.98 -67.39 32.02
C VAL A 187 -26.70 -68.88 31.71
N SER A 188 -25.86 -69.15 30.72
CA SER A 188 -25.46 -70.53 30.39
C SER A 188 -24.69 -71.20 31.54
N LEU A 189 -23.78 -70.47 32.19
CA LEU A 189 -22.98 -70.95 33.31
C LEU A 189 -23.86 -71.17 34.55
N GLU A 190 -24.82 -70.28 34.81
CA GLU A 190 -25.82 -70.47 35.87
C GLU A 190 -26.66 -71.73 35.65
N ALA A 191 -27.12 -71.98 34.42
CA ALA A 191 -27.87 -73.18 34.09
C ALA A 191 -27.04 -74.46 34.30
N GLN A 192 -25.78 -74.45 33.86
CA GLN A 192 -24.84 -75.57 34.10
C GLN A 192 -24.61 -75.78 35.60
N LEU A 193 -24.38 -74.71 36.36
CA LEU A 193 -24.16 -74.79 37.81
C LEU A 193 -25.40 -75.31 38.55
N ASN A 194 -26.59 -74.90 38.13
CA ASN A 194 -27.84 -75.42 38.70
C ASN A 194 -28.00 -76.93 38.41
N SER A 195 -27.72 -77.37 37.19
CA SER A 195 -27.75 -78.80 36.83
C SER A 195 -26.73 -79.63 37.64
N PHE A 196 -25.54 -79.07 37.89
CA PHE A 196 -24.51 -79.71 38.70
C PHE A 196 -24.94 -79.81 40.17
N ASN A 197 -25.55 -78.76 40.71
CA ASN A 197 -26.12 -78.78 42.06
C ASN A 197 -27.22 -79.82 42.19
N GLU A 198 -28.14 -79.91 41.22
CA GLU A 198 -29.18 -80.95 41.21
C GLU A 198 -28.58 -82.36 41.20
N LEU A 199 -27.55 -82.60 40.38
CA LEU A 199 -26.85 -83.89 40.34
C LEU A 199 -26.17 -84.18 41.70
N LYS A 200 -25.53 -83.18 42.31
CA LYS A 200 -24.91 -83.29 43.63
C LYS A 200 -25.94 -83.65 44.70
N TYR A 201 -27.11 -83.00 44.73
CA TYR A 201 -28.18 -83.33 45.66
C TYR A 201 -28.67 -84.78 45.49
N LYS A 202 -28.86 -85.24 44.25
CA LYS A 202 -29.24 -86.64 43.95
C LYS A 202 -28.19 -87.63 44.45
N ASN A 203 -26.91 -87.36 44.19
CA ASN A 203 -25.81 -88.19 44.66
C ASN A 203 -25.73 -88.22 46.19
N ASP A 204 -25.91 -87.07 46.86
CA ASP A 204 -25.93 -86.99 48.32
C ASP A 204 -27.11 -87.78 48.92
N GLU A 205 -28.29 -87.73 48.30
CA GLU A 205 -29.42 -88.59 48.68
C GLU A 205 -29.09 -90.07 48.50
N GLU A 206 -28.48 -90.45 47.39
CA GLU A 206 -28.10 -91.83 47.12
C GLU A 206 -27.05 -92.32 48.12
N ILE A 207 -26.03 -91.50 48.42
CA ILE A 207 -25.04 -91.78 49.46
C ILE A 207 -25.73 -91.97 50.82
N LYS A 208 -26.69 -91.12 51.18
CA LYS A 208 -27.49 -91.30 52.42
C LYS A 208 -28.26 -92.62 52.41
N ARG A 209 -28.94 -92.95 51.31
CA ARG A 209 -29.67 -94.23 51.16
C ARG A 209 -28.74 -95.43 51.27
N LEU A 210 -27.59 -95.39 50.61
CA LEU A 210 -26.57 -96.43 50.64
C LEU A 210 -25.97 -96.58 52.05
N LYS A 211 -25.65 -95.48 52.74
CA LYS A 211 -25.21 -95.50 54.14
C LYS A 211 -26.23 -96.18 55.06
N VAL A 212 -27.52 -95.86 54.92
CA VAL A 212 -28.59 -96.51 55.69
C VAL A 212 -28.68 -98.01 55.38
N LYS A 213 -28.57 -98.40 54.10
CA LYS A 213 -28.53 -99.83 53.70
C LYS A 213 -27.33 -100.54 54.33
N ILE A 214 -26.13 -99.98 54.21
CA ILE A 214 -24.90 -100.56 54.79
C ILE A 214 -25.06 -100.73 56.30
N LYS A 215 -25.53 -99.71 57.01
CA LYS A 215 -25.79 -99.79 58.46
C LYS A 215 -26.75 -100.92 58.83
N LYS A 216 -27.84 -101.11 58.08
CA LYS A 216 -28.77 -102.24 58.27
C LYS A 216 -28.10 -103.60 58.03
N TYR A 217 -27.25 -103.71 57.00
CA TYR A 217 -26.50 -104.94 56.73
C TYR A 217 -25.45 -105.23 57.83
N GLU A 218 -24.78 -104.22 58.35
CA GLU A 218 -23.84 -104.35 59.47
C GLU A 218 -24.55 -104.78 60.76
N GLU A 219 -25.67 -104.13 61.12
CA GLU A 219 -26.52 -104.54 62.25
C GLU A 219 -27.01 -105.99 62.09
N GLY A 220 -27.42 -106.39 60.89
CA GLY A 220 -27.80 -107.78 60.58
C GLY A 220 -26.64 -108.79 60.68
N LYS A 221 -25.42 -108.41 60.30
CA LYS A 221 -24.21 -109.25 60.48
C LYS A 221 -23.82 -109.39 61.94
N VAL A 222 -23.92 -108.33 62.74
CA VAL A 222 -23.64 -108.38 64.18
C VAL A 222 -24.63 -109.28 64.91
N LEU A 223 -25.91 -109.28 64.52
CA LEU A 223 -26.92 -110.18 65.05
C LEU A 223 -26.63 -111.65 64.68
N LYS A 224 -26.28 -111.93 63.41
CA LYS A 224 -25.87 -113.28 62.98
C LYS A 224 -24.58 -113.75 63.64
N ALA A 225 -23.62 -112.86 63.90
CA ALA A 225 -22.37 -113.19 64.59
C ALA A 225 -22.58 -113.45 66.10
N LYS A 226 -23.61 -112.84 66.72
CA LYS A 226 -24.04 -113.17 68.08
C LYS A 226 -24.77 -114.51 68.12
N GLU A 227 -25.62 -114.83 67.15
CA GLU A 227 -26.27 -116.15 67.04
C GLU A 227 -25.25 -117.27 66.85
N THR A 228 -24.25 -117.12 65.98
CA THR A 228 -23.22 -118.15 65.80
C THR A 228 -22.31 -118.32 67.02
N ASN A 229 -21.99 -117.25 67.74
CA ASN A 229 -21.24 -117.35 69.01
C ASN A 229 -22.06 -118.02 70.13
N LEU A 230 -23.37 -117.75 70.22
CA LEU A 230 -24.27 -118.44 71.15
C LEU A 230 -24.39 -119.94 70.83
N VAL A 231 -24.44 -120.31 69.55
CA VAL A 231 -24.45 -121.72 69.12
C VAL A 231 -23.11 -122.40 69.36
N LEU A 232 -21.98 -121.70 69.19
CA LEU A 232 -20.64 -122.19 69.54
C LEU A 232 -20.45 -122.38 71.06
N SER A 233 -20.96 -121.49 71.90
CA SER A 233 -20.90 -121.64 73.36
C SER A 233 -21.82 -122.75 73.89
N LEU A 234 -22.96 -122.98 73.24
CA LEU A 234 -23.85 -124.12 73.54
C LEU A 234 -23.22 -125.47 73.14
N ASN A 235 -22.46 -125.51 72.04
CA ASN A 235 -21.80 -126.74 71.59
C ASN A 235 -20.54 -127.08 72.40
N THR A 236 -19.78 -126.09 72.90
CA THR A 236 -18.65 -126.35 73.80
C THR A 236 -19.10 -126.84 75.19
N LEU A 237 -20.22 -126.33 75.72
CA LEU A 237 -20.87 -126.86 76.93
C LEU A 237 -21.42 -128.29 76.73
N ARG A 238 -21.85 -128.64 75.51
CA ARG A 238 -22.33 -129.99 75.15
C ARG A 238 -21.21 -131.01 74.95
N CYS A 239 -20.01 -130.56 74.56
CA CYS A 239 -18.82 -131.43 74.49
C CYS A 239 -18.24 -131.73 75.89
N PHE A 240 -18.24 -130.77 76.81
CA PHE A 240 -17.76 -131.00 78.19
C PHE A 240 -18.64 -131.99 78.97
N THR A 241 -19.94 -132.05 78.69
CA THR A 241 -20.88 -132.98 79.34
C THR A 241 -20.82 -134.41 78.80
N ARG A 242 -20.08 -134.68 77.71
CA ARG A 242 -19.97 -136.01 77.10
C ARG A 242 -18.66 -136.74 77.42
N ILE A 243 -17.69 -136.08 78.07
CA ILE A 243 -16.40 -136.66 78.48
C ILE A 243 -16.44 -137.16 79.96
N LEU A 244 -17.53 -136.89 80.69
CA LEU A 244 -17.72 -137.24 82.10
C LEU A 244 -18.64 -138.46 82.33
N LYS A 245 -18.74 -139.37 81.36
CA LYS A 245 -19.52 -140.61 81.47
C LYS A 245 -18.77 -141.81 80.91
#